data_AF-A0A518SBY8-F1
#
_entry.id   AF-A0A518SBY8-F1
#
_cell.length_a   1.000
_cell.length_b   1.000
_cell.length_c   1.000
_cell.angle_alpha   90.00
_cell.angle_beta   90.00
_cell.angle_gamma   90.00
#
_symmetry.space_group_name_H-M   'P 1'
#
loop_
_entity.id
_entity.type
_entity.pdbx_description
1 polymer ?
#
loop_
_entity_poly.entity_id
_entity_poly.type
_entity_poly.pdbx_seq_one_letter_code
_entity_poly.pdbx_strand_id
1 'polypeptide(L)'
;MNTAWRANPRANVAWFVAGALVAVLLGQVSWSGFLAGGAIAGFGQRSLRRAAFAGFLVGLFSVGVFVGLLASHDSLGVALDTGRVLYVALAIPLVYATLGGLVRGIR
;
A
#
# COMPACT_ATOMS: atom_id res chain seq x y z
N MET A 1 18.16 16.82 -10.04
CA MET A 1 18.16 15.91 -8.87
C MET A 1 18.90 14.64 -9.23
N ASN A 2 19.96 14.29 -8.52
CA ASN A 2 20.71 13.06 -8.75
C ASN A 2 19.87 11.86 -8.27
N THR A 3 19.34 11.04 -9.19
CA THR A 3 18.50 9.87 -8.87
C THR A 3 19.29 8.60 -8.58
N ALA A 4 20.62 8.69 -8.50
CA ALA A 4 21.50 7.55 -8.21
C ALA A 4 21.12 6.81 -6.92
N TRP A 5 20.55 7.50 -5.92
CA TRP A 5 20.12 6.87 -4.66
C TRP A 5 19.01 5.83 -4.84
N ARG A 6 18.16 5.92 -5.88
CA ARG A 6 17.14 4.89 -6.21
C ARG A 6 17.77 3.56 -6.61
N ALA A 7 19.07 3.58 -6.87
CA ALA A 7 19.84 2.38 -7.11
C ALA A 7 20.13 1.54 -5.88
N ASN A 8 20.08 2.16 -4.70
CA ASN A 8 20.44 1.54 -3.46
C ASN A 8 19.28 0.64 -2.95
N PRO A 9 19.49 -0.68 -2.82
CA PRO A 9 18.46 -1.58 -2.30
C PRO A 9 17.96 -1.20 -0.91
N ARG A 10 18.84 -0.71 -0.03
CA ARG A 10 18.46 -0.30 1.34
C ARG A 10 17.53 0.91 1.33
N ALA A 11 17.78 1.87 0.44
CA ALA A 11 16.91 3.02 0.27
C ALA A 11 15.52 2.58 -0.25
N ASN A 12 15.48 1.64 -1.19
CA ASN A 12 14.22 1.11 -1.73
C ASN A 12 13.37 0.42 -0.65
N VAL A 13 14.01 -0.35 0.23
CA VAL A 13 13.35 -0.97 1.38
C VAL A 13 12.86 0.09 2.37
N ALA A 14 13.68 1.09 2.69
CA ALA A 14 13.28 2.16 3.60
C ALA A 14 12.04 2.92 3.09
N TRP A 15 11.99 3.24 1.80
CA TRP A 15 10.83 3.87 1.17
C TRP A 15 9.60 2.97 1.17
N PHE A 16 9.78 1.66 0.93
CA PHE A 16 8.69 0.70 1.04
C PHE A 16 8.12 0.64 2.47
N VAL A 17 8.99 0.51 3.48
CA VAL A 17 8.59 0.45 4.89
C VAL A 17 7.88 1.74 5.30
N ALA A 18 8.42 2.91 4.92
CA ALA A 18 7.77 4.19 5.18
C ALA A 18 6.38 4.26 4.53
N GLY A 19 6.27 3.82 3.27
CA GLY A 19 4.99 3.77 2.56
C GLY A 19 3.98 2.83 3.21
N ALA A 20 4.42 1.65 3.65
CA ALA A 20 3.58 0.69 4.36
C ALA A 20 3.07 1.24 5.70
N LEU A 21 3.94 1.88 6.48
CA LEU A 21 3.56 2.52 7.75
C LEU A 21 2.54 3.63 7.51
N VAL A 22 2.78 4.52 6.54
CA VAL A 22 1.84 5.60 6.21
C VAL A 22 0.50 5.05 5.72
N ALA A 23 0.52 4.03 4.86
CA ALA A 23 -0.70 3.37 4.38
C ALA A 23 -1.53 2.80 5.53
N VAL A 24 -0.91 2.09 6.47
CA VAL A 24 -1.62 1.49 7.61
C VAL A 24 -2.13 2.56 8.56
N LEU A 25 -1.30 3.53 8.96
CA LEU A 25 -1.68 4.55 9.94
C LEU A 25 -2.75 5.50 9.41
N LEU A 26 -2.57 6.05 8.20
CA LEU A 26 -3.56 6.96 7.62
C LEU A 26 -4.77 6.23 7.07
N GLY A 27 -4.61 4.97 6.64
CA GLY A 27 -5.69 4.11 6.14
C GLY A 27 -6.80 3.87 7.17
N GLN A 28 -6.49 3.99 8.47
CA GLN A 28 -7.51 3.92 9.53
C GLN A 28 -8.46 5.13 9.54
N VAL A 29 -8.00 6.29 9.05
CA VAL A 29 -8.76 7.54 9.06
C VAL A 29 -9.37 7.83 7.69
N SER A 30 -8.63 7.54 6.62
CA SER A 30 -9.09 7.76 5.25
C SER A 30 -8.40 6.81 4.27
N TRP A 31 -9.16 6.32 3.28
CA TRP A 31 -8.63 5.47 2.22
C TRP A 31 -7.55 6.16 1.38
N SER A 32 -7.50 7.50 1.37
CA SER A 32 -6.41 8.25 0.73
C SER A 32 -5.04 7.96 1.36
N GLY A 33 -5.00 7.43 2.59
CA GLY A 33 -3.77 6.93 3.22
C GLY A 33 -3.07 5.86 2.38
N PHE A 34 -3.82 4.95 1.73
CA PHE A 34 -3.25 3.94 0.83
C PHE A 34 -2.59 4.56 -0.40
N LEU A 35 -3.23 5.60 -0.98
CA LEU A 35 -2.66 6.36 -2.10
C LEU A 35 -1.34 7.02 -1.70
N ALA A 36 -1.31 7.69 -0.54
CA ALA A 36 -0.11 8.33 -0.01
C ALA A 36 1.01 7.31 0.26
N GLY A 37 0.68 6.19 0.93
CA GLY A 37 1.65 5.14 1.19
C GLY A 37 2.22 4.50 -0.08
N GLY A 38 1.37 4.26 -1.08
CA GLY A 38 1.79 3.81 -2.40
C GLY A 38 2.73 4.79 -3.11
N ALA A 39 2.44 6.09 -3.03
CA ALA A 39 3.29 7.14 -3.60
C ALA A 39 4.67 7.19 -2.93
N ILE A 40 4.72 7.08 -1.60
CA ILE A 40 5.95 7.04 -0.81
C ILE A 40 6.79 5.80 -1.18
N ALA A 41 6.17 4.62 -1.21
CA ALA A 41 6.85 3.38 -1.60
C ALA A 41 7.36 3.42 -3.05
N GLY A 42 6.57 4.00 -3.96
CA GLY A 42 6.89 4.17 -5.37
C GLY A 42 7.98 5.21 -5.65
N PHE A 43 8.13 6.22 -4.79
CA PHE A 43 9.11 7.30 -4.92
C PHE A 43 10.55 6.78 -4.89
N GLY A 44 10.82 5.74 -4.10
CA GLY A 44 12.14 5.10 -4.03
C GLY A 44 12.53 4.32 -5.29
N GLN A 45 11.57 3.96 -6.14
CA GLN A 45 11.79 2.97 -7.18
C GLN A 45 12.39 3.54 -8.47
N ARG A 46 13.31 2.79 -9.09
CA ARG A 46 14.00 3.20 -10.34
C ARG A 46 13.05 3.39 -11.53
N SER A 47 12.03 2.54 -11.69
CA SER A 47 11.14 2.54 -12.86
C SER A 47 9.67 2.61 -12.45
N LEU A 48 8.81 3.07 -13.36
CA LEU A 48 7.37 3.22 -13.08
C LEU A 48 6.73 1.86 -12.78
N ARG A 49 7.13 0.80 -13.50
CA ARG A 49 6.70 -0.58 -13.22
C ARG A 49 7.05 -1.03 -11.80
N ARG A 50 8.28 -0.75 -11.35
CA ARG A 50 8.69 -1.05 -9.96
C ARG A 50 7.96 -0.20 -8.94
N ALA A 51 7.63 1.05 -9.28
CA ALA A 51 6.86 1.93 -8.41
C ALA A 51 5.41 1.45 -8.23
N ALA A 52 4.75 1.05 -9.33
CA ALA A 52 3.44 0.42 -9.29
C ALA A 52 3.45 -0.87 -8.47
N PHE A 53 4.46 -1.73 -8.68
CA PHE A 53 4.62 -2.97 -7.93
C PHE A 53 4.87 -2.73 -6.44
N ALA A 54 5.69 -1.74 -6.08
CA ALA A 54 5.89 -1.35 -4.68
C ALA A 54 4.59 -0.85 -4.05
N GLY A 55 3.79 -0.07 -4.77
CA GLY A 55 2.45 0.35 -4.34
C GLY A 55 1.50 -0.83 -4.15
N PHE A 56 1.48 -1.78 -5.10
CA PHE A 56 0.69 -3.01 -4.97
C PHE A 56 1.10 -3.82 -3.72
N LEU A 57 2.40 -3.97 -3.47
CA LEU A 57 2.90 -4.67 -2.28
C LEU A 57 2.51 -3.96 -0.98
N VAL A 58 2.45 -2.63 -0.96
CA VAL A 58 1.92 -1.87 0.18
C VAL A 58 0.44 -2.19 0.40
N GLY A 59 -0.36 -2.20 -0.66
CA GLY A 59 -1.77 -2.58 -0.57
C GLY A 59 -1.95 -4.02 -0.04
N LEU A 60 -1.14 -4.96 -0.53
CA LEU A 60 -1.16 -6.35 -0.08
C LEU A 60 -0.76 -6.47 1.41
N PHE A 61 0.24 -5.72 1.83
CA PHE A 61 0.64 -5.65 3.23
C PHE A 61 -0.50 -5.10 4.10
N SER A 62 -1.15 -4.00 3.68
CA SER A 62 -2.31 -3.45 4.40
C SER A 62 -3.48 -4.42 4.49
N VAL A 63 -3.76 -5.18 3.44
CA VAL A 63 -4.74 -6.29 3.47
C VAL A 63 -4.34 -7.33 4.51
N GLY A 64 -3.08 -7.75 4.53
CA GLY A 64 -2.57 -8.69 5.53
C GLY A 64 -2.75 -8.19 6.97
N VAL A 65 -2.47 -6.90 7.21
CA VAL A 65 -2.70 -6.26 8.52
C VAL A 65 -4.18 -6.27 8.88
N PHE A 66 -5.07 -5.90 7.94
CA PHE A 66 -6.50 -5.88 8.18
C PHE A 66 -7.07 -7.28 8.49
N VAL A 67 -6.70 -8.30 7.70
CA VAL A 67 -7.11 -9.68 7.94
C VAL A 67 -6.55 -10.20 9.27
N GLY A 68 -5.31 -9.85 9.60
CA GLY A 68 -4.69 -10.17 10.88
C GLY A 68 -5.46 -9.57 12.07
N LEU A 69 -5.91 -8.31 11.95
CA LEU A 69 -6.75 -7.67 12.96
C LEU A 69 -8.11 -8.35 13.10
N LEU A 70 -8.76 -8.70 11.99
CA LEU A 70 -10.03 -9.43 12.05
C LEU A 70 -9.88 -10.78 12.77
N ALA A 71 -8.80 -11.51 12.46
CA ALA A 71 -8.48 -12.77 13.11
C ALA A 71 -8.17 -12.61 14.60
N SER A 72 -7.42 -11.57 15.00
CA SER A 72 -7.09 -11.32 16.42
C SER A 72 -8.29 -10.89 17.26
N HIS A 73 -9.38 -10.49 16.62
CA HIS A 73 -10.63 -10.09 17.27
C HIS A 73 -11.78 -11.09 17.05
N ASP A 74 -11.49 -12.32 16.59
CA ASP A 74 -12.48 -13.37 16.29
C ASP A 74 -13.63 -12.92 15.37
N SER A 75 -13.38 -11.89 14.55
CA SER A 75 -14.36 -11.24 13.68
C SER A 75 -14.24 -11.64 12.22
N LEU A 76 -13.28 -12.52 11.89
CA LEU A 76 -13.01 -12.94 10.52
C LEU A 76 -14.22 -13.66 9.88
N GLY A 77 -14.91 -14.51 10.63
CA GLY A 77 -16.13 -15.19 10.15
C GLY A 77 -17.23 -14.19 9.78
N VAL A 78 -17.52 -13.24 10.70
CA VAL A 78 -18.49 -12.17 10.47
C VAL A 78 -18.12 -11.32 9.25
N ALA A 79 -16.84 -11.02 9.08
CA ALA A 79 -16.37 -10.28 7.92
C ALA A 79 -16.59 -11.07 6.61
N LEU A 80 -16.34 -12.38 6.60
CA LEU A 80 -16.58 -13.24 5.44
C LEU A 80 -18.07 -13.29 5.06
N ASP A 81 -18.96 -13.30 6.04
CA ASP A 81 -20.42 -13.31 5.83
C ASP A 81 -20.92 -12.02 5.16
N THR A 82 -20.19 -10.91 5.26
CA THR A 82 -20.53 -9.67 4.54
C THR A 82 -20.32 -9.78 3.02
N GLY A 83 -19.60 -10.82 2.56
CA GLY A 83 -19.42 -11.15 1.15
C GLY A 83 -18.80 -10.02 0.33
N ARG A 84 -19.61 -9.39 -0.52
CA ARG A 84 -19.16 -8.34 -1.46
C ARG A 84 -18.51 -7.14 -0.77
N VAL A 85 -18.98 -6.79 0.44
CA VAL A 85 -18.43 -5.67 1.20
C VAL A 85 -16.98 -5.94 1.57
N LEU A 86 -16.67 -7.15 2.06
CA LEU A 86 -15.30 -7.56 2.32
C LEU A 86 -14.43 -7.48 1.07
N TYR A 87 -14.89 -7.98 -0.08
CA TYR A 87 -14.09 -7.91 -1.32
C TYR A 87 -13.76 -6.48 -1.74
N VAL A 88 -14.70 -5.55 -1.59
CA VAL A 88 -14.44 -4.12 -1.87
C VAL A 88 -13.42 -3.57 -0.87
N ALA A 89 -13.57 -3.86 0.43
CA ALA A 89 -12.64 -3.45 1.46
C ALA A 89 -11.21 -3.96 1.22
N LEU A 90 -11.06 -5.17 0.66
CA LEU A 90 -9.77 -5.74 0.29
C LEU A 90 -9.21 -5.16 -1.02
N ALA A 91 -10.08 -4.78 -1.96
CA ALA A 91 -9.67 -4.21 -3.25
C ALA A 91 -9.16 -2.77 -3.13
N ILE A 92 -9.74 -1.96 -2.24
CA ILE A 92 -9.40 -0.54 -2.09
C ILE A 92 -7.91 -0.33 -1.77
N PRO A 93 -7.30 -0.98 -0.75
CA PRO A 93 -5.87 -0.82 -0.48
C PRO A 93 -5.00 -1.17 -1.68
N LEU A 94 -5.35 -2.24 -2.40
CA LEU A 94 -4.61 -2.70 -3.58
C LEU A 94 -4.66 -1.66 -4.70
N VAL A 95 -5.85 -1.19 -5.04
CA VAL A 95 -6.05 -0.21 -6.12
C VAL A 95 -5.42 1.13 -5.74
N TYR A 96 -5.74 1.69 -4.58
CA TYR A 96 -5.28 3.02 -4.18
C TYR A 96 -3.76 3.04 -4.01
N ALA A 97 -3.15 2.03 -3.37
CA ALA A 97 -1.70 2.01 -3.22
C ALA A 97 -0.98 1.80 -4.56
N THR A 98 -1.53 0.98 -5.47
CA THR A 98 -0.98 0.84 -6.83
C THR A 98 -1.05 2.15 -7.61
N LEU A 99 -2.19 2.85 -7.56
CA LEU A 99 -2.35 4.19 -8.15
C LEU A 99 -1.37 5.19 -7.54
N GLY A 100 -1.18 5.13 -6.22
CA GLY A 100 -0.19 5.93 -5.49
C GLY A 100 1.21 5.76 -6.07
N GLY A 101 1.63 4.50 -6.28
CA GLY A 101 2.92 4.19 -6.89
C GLY A 101 3.10 4.74 -8.31
N LEU A 102 1.99 5.00 -9.01
CA LEU A 102 1.97 5.59 -10.36
C LEU A 102 1.93 7.12 -10.38
N VAL A 103 1.61 7.80 -9.27
CA VAL A 103 1.43 9.27 -9.20
C VAL A 103 2.64 10.03 -9.78
N ARG A 104 3.86 9.53 -9.57
CA ARG A 104 5.09 10.15 -10.11
C ARG A 104 5.22 10.11 -11.64
N GLY A 105 4.32 9.42 -12.33
CA GLY A 105 4.25 9.32 -13.78
C GLY A 105 3.29 10.32 -14.42
N ILE A 106 2.50 11.04 -13.62
CA ILE A 106 1.57 12.08 -14.09
C ILE A 106 2.39 13.33 -14.49
N ARG A 107 2.13 13.87 -15.67
CA ARG A 107 2.76 15.09 -16.21
C ARG A 107 1.70 16.08 -16.61
#